data_AF-A0A958H364-F1
#
_entry.id   AF-A0A958H364-F1
#
_cell.length_a   1.000
_cell.length_b   1.000
_cell.length_c   1.000
_cell.angle_alpha   90.00
_cell.angle_beta   90.00
_cell.angle_gamma   90.00
#
_symmetry.space_group_name_H-M   'P 1'
#
loop_
_entity.id
_entity.type
_entity.pdbx_description
1 polymer ?
#
loop_
_entity_poly.entity_id
_entity_poly.type
_entity_poly.pdbx_seq_one_letter_code
_entity_poly.pdbx_strand_id
1 'polypeptide(L)'
;MSNQGLPHRGQPVYTAGQPLNEAKAAMILVHGRGATAPSILELANALYHPDFVYLAPQAANNTWYPNSFLSPIPSNEPGLSSGLAVLGDLIAQIEAAGIPA
;
A
#
# COMPACT_ATOMS: atom_id res chain seq x y z
N MET A 1 -21.94 5.81 -0.60
CA MET A 1 -21.68 5.66 0.85
C MET A 1 -20.38 6.40 1.13
N SER A 2 -20.46 7.55 1.80
CA SER A 2 -19.32 8.44 2.03
C SER A 2 -18.29 7.77 2.95
N ASN A 3 -17.06 7.63 2.47
CA ASN A 3 -15.88 7.05 3.13
C ASN A 3 -15.36 7.94 4.28
N GLN A 4 -16.27 8.46 5.11
CA GLN A 4 -16.01 9.41 6.17
C GLN A 4 -15.12 8.74 7.22
N GLY A 5 -13.82 9.03 7.17
CA GLY A 5 -12.81 8.54 8.11
C GLY A 5 -11.72 7.62 7.53
N LEU A 6 -11.86 7.13 6.28
CA LEU A 6 -10.86 6.25 5.66
C LEU A 6 -10.53 6.69 4.22
N PRO A 7 -9.88 7.84 4.03
CA PRO A 7 -9.63 8.43 2.71
C PRO A 7 -8.93 7.50 1.70
N HIS A 8 -8.11 6.56 2.16
CA HIS A 8 -7.33 5.69 1.28
C HIS A 8 -8.03 4.38 0.93
N ARG A 9 -9.11 4.01 1.61
CA ARG A 9 -9.88 2.82 1.25
C ARG A 9 -10.54 2.98 -0.12
N GLY A 10 -10.55 1.89 -0.88
CA GLY A 10 -11.12 1.86 -2.23
C GLY A 10 -10.23 2.52 -3.30
N GLN A 11 -9.05 3.02 -2.94
CA GLN A 11 -8.06 3.42 -3.93
C GLN A 11 -7.43 2.18 -4.59
N PRO A 12 -6.93 2.31 -5.84
CA PRO A 12 -6.33 1.17 -6.55
C PRO A 12 -5.11 0.59 -5.83
N VAL A 13 -4.92 -0.71 -5.98
CA VAL A 13 -3.67 -1.42 -5.66
C VAL A 13 -3.12 -1.94 -6.98
N TYR A 14 -1.93 -1.48 -7.34
CA TYR A 14 -1.23 -1.92 -8.54
C TYR A 14 -0.38 -3.13 -8.22
N THR A 15 -0.24 -4.04 -9.18
CA THR A 15 0.46 -5.30 -8.98
C THR A 15 1.50 -5.56 -10.07
N ALA A 16 2.56 -6.27 -9.71
CA ALA A 16 3.56 -6.79 -10.64
C ALA A 16 4.13 -8.12 -10.13
N GLY A 17 4.85 -8.86 -10.97
CA GLY A 17 5.42 -10.17 -10.63
C GLY A 17 4.39 -11.29 -10.77
N GLN A 18 4.46 -12.28 -9.89
CA GLN A 18 3.56 -13.44 -9.90
C GLN A 18 2.13 -13.05 -9.51
N PRO A 19 1.12 -13.77 -10.02
CA PRO A 19 -0.23 -13.76 -9.43
C PRO A 19 -0.16 -14.08 -7.94
N LEU A 20 -0.96 -13.40 -7.11
CA LEU A 20 -0.92 -13.54 -5.65
C LEU A 20 -1.11 -15.00 -5.18
N ASN A 21 -1.95 -15.77 -5.87
CA ASN A 21 -2.22 -17.19 -5.57
C ASN A 21 -1.11 -18.15 -6.02
N GLU A 22 -0.10 -17.67 -6.73
CA GLU A 22 1.05 -18.46 -7.22
C GLU A 22 2.37 -18.00 -6.57
N ALA A 23 2.39 -16.81 -5.99
CA ALA A 23 3.56 -16.23 -5.34
C ALA A 23 3.93 -16.97 -4.04
N LYS A 24 5.23 -17.05 -3.74
CA LYS A 24 5.74 -17.61 -2.48
C LYS A 24 6.04 -16.56 -1.43
N ALA A 25 6.13 -15.30 -1.85
CA ALA A 25 6.37 -14.15 -1.00
C ALA A 25 5.76 -12.90 -1.63
N ALA A 26 5.47 -11.89 -0.80
CA ALA A 26 4.88 -10.63 -1.24
C ALA A 26 5.70 -9.44 -0.75
N MET A 27 5.73 -8.37 -1.55
CA MET A 27 6.35 -7.09 -1.19
C MET A 27 5.36 -5.95 -1.39
N ILE A 28 5.00 -5.27 -0.30
CA ILE A 28 4.18 -4.05 -0.36
C ILE A 28 5.08 -2.84 -0.53
N LEU A 29 4.98 -2.17 -1.67
CA LEU A 29 5.75 -0.99 -2.05
C LEU A 29 4.92 0.28 -1.79
N VAL A 30 5.33 1.07 -0.80
CA VAL A 30 4.59 2.27 -0.37
C VAL A 30 5.26 3.53 -0.92
N HIS A 31 4.54 4.28 -1.75
CA HIS A 31 5.06 5.49 -2.36
C HIS A 31 5.17 6.65 -1.36
N GLY A 32 6.07 7.60 -1.63
CA GLY A 32 6.22 8.84 -0.86
C GLY A 32 5.18 9.91 -1.20
N ARG A 33 5.25 11.06 -0.50
CA ARG A 33 4.34 12.21 -0.72
C ARG A 33 4.44 12.74 -2.15
N GLY A 34 3.30 12.95 -2.79
CA GLY A 34 3.20 13.48 -4.16
C GLY A 34 3.47 12.44 -5.26
N ALA A 35 3.98 11.26 -4.89
CA ALA A 35 4.23 10.17 -5.81
C ALA A 35 2.96 9.32 -6.06
N THR A 36 3.08 8.33 -6.94
CA THR A 36 1.98 7.43 -7.32
C THR A 36 2.35 5.97 -7.09
N ALA A 37 1.34 5.11 -6.97
CA ALA A 37 1.56 3.67 -6.87
C ALA A 37 2.32 3.07 -8.08
N PRO A 38 2.02 3.42 -9.34
CA PRO A 38 2.84 2.99 -10.48
C PRO A 38 4.31 3.41 -10.36
N SER A 39 4.59 4.64 -9.90
CA SER A 39 5.98 5.13 -9.79
C SER A 39 6.82 4.38 -8.77
N ILE A 40 6.26 3.96 -7.62
CA ILE A 40 7.01 3.14 -6.65
C ILE A 40 7.11 1.68 -7.11
N LEU A 41 6.11 1.19 -7.86
CA LEU A 41 6.09 -0.17 -8.39
C LEU A 41 7.22 -0.42 -9.39
N GLU A 42 7.76 0.63 -10.04
CA GLU A 42 8.95 0.53 -10.90
C GLU A 42 10.18 -0.04 -10.17
N LEU A 43 10.27 0.10 -8.83
CA LEU A 43 11.33 -0.53 -8.04
C LEU A 43 11.30 -2.06 -8.10
N ALA A 44 10.15 -2.67 -8.46
CA ALA A 44 10.05 -4.11 -8.66
C ALA A 44 10.99 -4.60 -9.77
N ASN A 45 11.39 -3.76 -10.73
CA ASN A 45 12.38 -4.11 -11.74
C ASN A 45 13.77 -4.32 -11.15
N ALA A 46 14.17 -3.48 -10.19
CA ALA A 46 15.46 -3.58 -9.52
C ALA A 46 15.47 -4.65 -8.41
N LEU A 47 14.31 -4.88 -7.78
CA LEU A 47 14.10 -5.84 -6.69
C LEU A 47 13.56 -7.18 -7.18
N TYR A 48 13.55 -7.42 -8.50
CA TYR A 48 12.84 -8.53 -9.11
C TYR A 48 13.26 -9.89 -8.53
N HIS A 49 12.26 -10.69 -8.20
CA HIS A 49 12.41 -12.09 -7.82
C HIS A 49 11.28 -12.89 -8.47
N PRO A 50 11.58 -14.04 -9.11
CA PRO A 50 10.62 -14.78 -9.92
C PRO A 50 9.45 -15.38 -9.13
N ASP A 51 9.60 -15.54 -7.81
CA ASP A 51 8.57 -16.10 -6.93
C ASP A 51 7.76 -15.03 -6.16
N PHE A 52 7.98 -13.74 -6.43
CA PHE A 52 7.37 -12.65 -5.65
C PHE A 52 6.18 -12.03 -6.37
N VAL A 53 5.19 -11.61 -5.60
CA VAL A 53 4.20 -10.61 -5.99
C VAL A 53 4.57 -9.26 -5.38
N TYR A 54 4.48 -8.19 -6.17
CA TYR A 54 4.69 -6.82 -5.73
C TYR A 54 3.34 -6.09 -5.74
N LEU A 55 3.03 -5.39 -4.65
CA LEU A 55 1.76 -4.70 -4.44
C LEU A 55 2.04 -3.24 -4.11
N ALA A 56 1.42 -2.30 -4.81
CA ALA A 56 1.58 -0.87 -4.56
C ALA A 56 0.20 -0.21 -4.35
N PRO A 57 -0.22 0.06 -3.10
CA PRO A 57 -1.47 0.78 -2.83
C PRO A 57 -1.31 2.27 -3.15
N GLN A 58 -2.36 2.87 -3.72
CA GLN A 58 -2.42 4.30 -4.01
C GLN A 58 -3.00 5.08 -2.82
N ALA A 59 -2.29 6.11 -2.35
CA ALA A 59 -2.87 7.07 -1.42
C ALA A 59 -3.85 8.00 -2.14
N ALA A 60 -5.01 8.28 -1.54
CA ALA A 60 -5.87 9.37 -1.99
C ALA A 60 -5.10 10.70 -2.01
N ASN A 61 -5.31 11.50 -3.06
CA ASN A 61 -4.60 12.77 -3.29
C ASN A 61 -3.07 12.64 -3.27
N ASN A 62 -2.52 11.45 -3.57
CA ASN A 62 -1.08 11.17 -3.58
C ASN A 62 -0.38 11.46 -2.24
N THR A 63 -1.10 11.43 -1.12
CA THR A 63 -0.54 11.71 0.19
C THR A 63 -1.19 10.86 1.27
N TRP A 64 -0.38 10.13 2.04
CA TRP A 64 -0.88 9.30 3.16
C TRP A 64 -1.33 10.13 4.36
N TYR A 65 -0.71 11.28 4.60
CA TYR A 65 -1.11 12.21 5.65
C TYR A 65 -0.63 13.63 5.31
N PRO A 66 -1.33 14.69 5.74
CA PRO A 66 -1.12 16.05 5.24
C PRO A 66 0.16 16.74 5.73
N ASN A 67 0.60 16.47 6.96
CA ASN A 67 1.69 17.20 7.62
C ASN A 67 2.99 16.40 7.68
N SER A 68 4.04 16.97 8.28
CA SER A 68 5.31 16.27 8.51
C SER A 68 5.10 15.01 9.35
N PHE A 69 5.95 13.99 9.15
CA PHE A 69 5.95 12.80 10.02
C PHE A 69 6.39 13.12 11.46
N LEU A 70 7.04 14.29 11.67
CA LEU A 70 7.40 14.82 12.99
C LEU A 70 6.28 15.66 13.63
N SER A 71 5.19 15.95 12.91
CA SER A 71 4.04 16.67 13.46
C SER A 71 3.24 15.78 14.42
N PRO A 72 2.48 16.34 15.37
CA PRO A 72 1.65 15.55 16.27
C PRO A 72 0.73 14.60 15.50
N ILE A 73 0.67 13.33 15.92
CA ILE A 73 -0.14 12.28 15.27
C ILE A 73 -1.58 12.74 14.96
N PRO A 74 -2.32 13.38 15.89
CA PRO A 74 -3.69 13.82 15.61
C PRO A 74 -3.83 14.78 14.42
N SER A 75 -2.79 15.55 14.10
CA SER A 75 -2.79 16.47 12.95
C SER A 75 -2.65 15.75 11.60
N ASN A 76 -2.26 14.48 11.61
CA ASN A 76 -2.14 13.63 10.42
C ASN A 76 -3.34 12.70 10.22
N GLU A 77 -4.30 12.71 11.14
CA GLU A 77 -5.54 11.96 11.02
C GLU A 77 -6.59 12.69 10.16
N PRO A 78 -7.48 11.96 9.47
CA PRO A 78 -7.61 10.49 9.43
C PRO A 78 -6.70 9.79 8.41
N GLY A 79 -5.83 10.52 7.70
CA GLY A 79 -4.99 9.96 6.64
C GLY A 79 -4.08 8.85 7.16
N LEU A 80 -3.39 9.10 8.28
CA LEU A 80 -2.48 8.13 8.88
C LEU A 80 -3.17 6.81 9.22
N SER A 81 -4.25 6.85 10.02
CA SER A 81 -4.98 5.64 10.39
C SER A 81 -5.57 4.94 9.18
N SER A 82 -6.03 5.69 8.17
CA SER A 82 -6.51 5.10 6.92
C SER A 82 -5.41 4.40 6.13
N GLY A 83 -4.18 4.91 6.13
CA GLY A 83 -3.06 4.31 5.40
C GLY A 83 -2.64 3.01 6.05
N LEU A 84 -2.54 3.01 7.38
CA LEU A 84 -2.28 1.80 8.17
C LEU A 84 -3.37 0.75 7.97
N ALA A 85 -4.64 1.15 7.92
CA ALA A 85 -5.75 0.23 7.65
C ALA A 85 -5.62 -0.43 6.27
N VAL A 86 -5.25 0.32 5.23
CA VAL A 86 -5.02 -0.25 3.88
C VAL A 86 -3.86 -1.26 3.88
N LEU A 87 -2.77 -0.96 4.58
CA LEU A 87 -1.65 -1.89 4.70
C LEU A 87 -2.03 -3.15 5.49
N GLY A 88 -2.81 -3.01 6.55
CA GLY A 88 -3.36 -4.14 7.31
C GLY A 88 -4.30 -5.01 6.47
N ASP A 89 -5.20 -4.39 5.70
CA ASP A 89 -6.12 -5.08 4.78
C ASP A 89 -5.32 -5.88 3.71
N LEU A 90 -4.21 -5.32 3.20
CA LEU A 90 -3.31 -6.01 2.27
C LEU A 90 -2.54 -7.18 2.90
N ILE A 91 -1.99 -7.00 4.10
CA ILE A 91 -1.31 -8.09 4.82
C ILE A 91 -2.28 -9.25 5.03
N ALA A 92 -3.50 -8.97 5.51
CA ALA A 92 -4.52 -10.01 5.70
C ALA A 92 -4.89 -10.72 4.38
N GLN A 93 -4.94 -9.98 3.26
CA GLN A 93 -5.17 -10.58 1.94
C GLN A 93 -4.02 -11.51 1.51
N ILE A 94 -2.77 -11.13 1.78
CA ILE A 94 -1.57 -11.92 1.47
C ILE A 94 -1.54 -13.20 2.32
N GLU A 95 -1.82 -13.09 3.62
CA GLU A 95 -1.91 -14.23 4.53
C GLU A 95 -3.03 -15.20 4.11
N ALA A 96 -4.20 -14.68 3.74
CA ALA A 96 -5.31 -15.48 3.23
C ALA A 96 -4.99 -16.20 1.91
N ALA A 97 -4.01 -15.70 1.14
CA ALA A 97 -3.50 -16.35 -0.05
C ALA A 97 -2.43 -17.43 0.23
N GLY A 98 -2.08 -17.66 1.50
CA GLY A 98 -1.13 -18.69 1.91
C GLY A 98 0.32 -18.23 2.02
N ILE A 99 0.57 -16.91 1.98
CA ILE A 99 1.89 -16.32 2.18
C ILE A 99 1.94 -15.75 3.60
N PRO A 100 2.60 -16.41 4.57
CA PRO A 100 2.66 -15.93 5.96
C PRO A 100 3.58 -14.71 6.11
N ALA A 101 3.27 -13.85 7.09
CA ALA A 101 4.09 -12.71 7.50
C ALA A 101 5.29 -13.09 8.39
#